data_AF-A0A3B9ZU40-F1
#
_entry.id   AF-A0A3B9ZU40-F1
#
_cell.length_a   1.000
_cell.length_b   1.000
_cell.length_c   1.000
_cell.angle_alpha   90.00
_cell.angle_beta   90.00
_cell.angle_gamma   90.00
#
_symmetry.space_group_name_H-M   'P 1'
#
loop_
_entity.id
_entity.type
_entity.pdbx_description
1 polymer ?
#
loop_
_entity_poly.entity_id
_entity_poly.type
_entity_poly.pdbx_seq_one_letter_code
_entity_poly.pdbx_strand_id
1 'polypeptide(L)'
;MIEAKEAAFSFVDFKIPQFSYNENNEGGSELTIGYSPSGIYNSLTGEFELKLKFIASRATNKEDVVIDLTMLAKFKFRSIIELKDIPEYFYKNAIAIAFPYLRSFISTLTLQANTKLLKIGLMNLSDLEIPLKQNTVIV
;
A
#
# COMPACT_ATOMS: atom_id res chain seq x y z
N MET A 1 25.19 -22.90 11.50
CA MET A 1 24.29 -22.44 10.42
C MET A 1 22.88 -22.48 10.95
N ILE A 2 22.11 -21.40 10.79
CA ILE A 2 20.70 -21.37 11.17
C ILE A 2 19.90 -21.66 9.90
N GLU A 3 19.13 -22.73 9.91
CA GLU A 3 18.28 -23.12 8.80
C GLU A 3 17.08 -22.17 8.71
N ALA A 4 16.81 -21.64 7.52
CA ALA A 4 15.70 -20.71 7.33
C ALA A 4 14.37 -21.48 7.47
N LYS A 5 13.50 -21.01 8.36
CA LYS A 5 12.13 -21.54 8.46
C LYS A 5 11.30 -20.97 7.31
N GLU A 6 10.42 -21.81 6.74
CA GLU A 6 9.49 -21.37 5.70
C GLU A 6 8.56 -20.28 6.22
N ALA A 7 8.28 -19.28 5.37
CA ALA A 7 7.41 -18.16 5.72
C ALA A 7 5.94 -18.61 5.88
N ALA A 8 5.23 -18.00 6.82
CA ALA A 8 3.80 -18.29 7.07
C ALA A 8 2.88 -17.83 5.92
N PHE A 9 3.35 -16.87 5.13
CA PHE A 9 2.65 -16.30 4.00
C PHE A 9 3.63 -15.91 2.90
N SER A 10 3.12 -15.76 1.68
CA SER A 10 3.90 -15.33 0.50
C SER A 10 3.22 -14.16 -0.19
N PHE A 11 4.02 -13.24 -0.70
CA PHE A 11 3.55 -12.22 -1.64
C PHE A 11 3.39 -12.86 -3.02
N VAL A 12 2.22 -12.69 -3.63
CA VAL A 12 1.86 -13.32 -4.90
C VAL A 12 2.02 -12.33 -6.05
N ASP A 13 1.39 -11.17 -5.95
CA ASP A 13 1.39 -10.16 -7.02
C ASP A 13 0.91 -8.80 -6.48
N PHE A 14 1.08 -7.73 -7.26
CA PHE A 14 0.44 -6.45 -7.03
C PHE A 14 -0.06 -5.82 -8.34
N LYS A 15 -1.01 -4.91 -8.21
CA LYS A 15 -1.51 -4.09 -9.33
C LYS A 15 -1.99 -2.74 -8.85
N ILE A 16 -1.99 -1.77 -9.75
CA ILE A 16 -2.56 -0.44 -9.52
C ILE A 16 -3.72 -0.27 -10.52
N PRO A 17 -4.93 -0.72 -10.16
CA PRO A 17 -6.06 -0.74 -11.07
C PRO A 17 -6.60 0.66 -11.39
N GLN A 18 -6.36 1.63 -10.52
CA GLN A 18 -6.88 2.99 -10.66
C GLN A 18 -5.88 3.99 -10.10
N PHE A 19 -5.58 5.02 -10.89
CA PHE A 19 -4.81 6.18 -10.47
C PHE A 19 -5.24 7.43 -11.24
N SER A 20 -5.02 8.59 -10.65
CA SER A 20 -5.06 9.90 -11.27
C SER A 20 -3.77 10.66 -10.94
N TYR A 21 -3.32 11.46 -11.89
CA TYR A 21 -2.20 12.38 -11.70
C TYR A 21 -2.55 13.71 -12.33
N ASN A 22 -2.52 14.77 -11.54
CA ASN A 22 -2.82 16.13 -11.99
C ASN A 22 -1.78 17.10 -11.47
N GLU A 23 -0.77 17.39 -12.30
CA GLU A 23 0.20 18.44 -12.04
C GLU A 23 -0.30 19.74 -12.68
N ASN A 24 -1.19 20.44 -12.00
CA ASN A 24 -1.48 21.82 -12.36
C ASN A 24 -0.20 22.66 -12.14
N ASN A 25 0.13 23.54 -13.09
CA ASN A 25 1.38 24.33 -13.22
C ASN A 25 1.78 25.22 -12.01
N GLU A 26 1.15 25.04 -10.84
CA GLU A 26 1.55 25.61 -9.56
C GLU A 26 2.80 24.89 -9.04
N GLY A 27 3.94 25.19 -9.69
CA GLY A 27 5.22 24.60 -9.37
C GLY A 27 5.63 24.81 -7.91
N GLY A 28 6.20 23.76 -7.32
CA GLY A 28 7.04 23.88 -6.12
C GLY A 28 6.35 23.74 -4.77
N SER A 29 5.02 23.65 -4.70
CA SER A 29 4.29 23.48 -3.44
C SER A 29 4.60 22.14 -2.75
N GLU A 30 4.81 22.19 -1.44
CA GLU A 30 4.98 21.02 -0.58
C GLU A 30 3.73 20.12 -0.65
N LEU A 31 3.95 18.79 -0.60
CA LEU A 31 2.88 17.81 -0.72
C LEU A 31 2.61 17.17 0.63
N THR A 32 1.34 17.09 1.00
CA THR A 32 0.87 16.28 2.12
C THR A 32 0.50 14.90 1.59
N ILE A 33 1.03 13.86 2.21
CA ILE A 33 0.82 12.47 1.82
C ILE A 33 -0.09 11.79 2.84
N GLY A 34 -1.11 11.08 2.35
CA GLY A 34 -2.03 10.27 3.14
C GLY A 34 -2.12 8.84 2.63
N TYR A 35 -2.38 7.91 3.55
CA TYR A 35 -2.59 6.50 3.25
C TYR A 35 -3.88 6.01 3.92
N SER A 36 -4.60 5.11 3.26
CA SER A 36 -5.74 4.42 3.85
C SER A 36 -5.67 2.93 3.45
N PRO A 37 -5.23 2.05 4.38
CA PRO A 37 -5.16 0.63 4.15
C PRO A 37 -6.50 -0.07 4.49
N SER A 38 -6.81 -1.10 3.73
CA SER A 38 -7.96 -1.99 3.95
C SER A 38 -7.62 -3.39 3.45
N GLY A 39 -8.29 -4.41 3.97
CA GLY A 39 -8.00 -5.80 3.68
C GLY A 39 -9.23 -6.58 3.28
N ILE A 40 -9.07 -7.54 2.38
CA ILE A 40 -10.06 -8.55 2.08
C ILE A 40 -9.40 -9.91 2.28
N TYR A 41 -9.91 -10.70 3.21
CA TYR A 41 -9.44 -12.05 3.45
C TYR A 41 -10.45 -13.08 2.92
N ASN A 42 -10.02 -13.93 2.00
CA ASN A 42 -10.81 -15.05 1.52
C ASN A 42 -10.54 -16.28 2.38
N SER A 43 -11.54 -16.65 3.17
CA SER A 43 -11.43 -17.77 4.13
C SER A 43 -11.42 -19.16 3.47
N LEU A 44 -11.86 -19.26 2.21
CA LEU A 44 -11.88 -20.51 1.45
C LEU A 44 -10.55 -20.79 0.75
N THR A 45 -9.86 -19.74 0.29
CA THR A 45 -8.60 -19.89 -0.48
C THR A 45 -7.35 -19.58 0.35
N GLY A 46 -7.51 -18.94 1.51
CA GLY A 46 -6.39 -18.45 2.31
C GLY A 46 -5.67 -17.26 1.67
N GLU A 47 -6.34 -16.55 0.78
CA GLU A 47 -5.78 -15.37 0.09
C GLU A 47 -6.17 -14.08 0.82
N PHE A 48 -5.22 -13.17 0.90
CA PHE A 48 -5.43 -11.85 1.46
C PHE A 48 -5.10 -10.79 0.42
N GLU A 49 -6.05 -9.91 0.11
CA GLU A 49 -5.85 -8.76 -0.73
C GLU A 49 -5.72 -7.51 0.15
N LEU A 50 -4.51 -6.94 0.17
CA LEU A 50 -4.24 -5.63 0.75
C LEU A 50 -4.61 -4.56 -0.27
N LYS A 51 -5.58 -3.73 0.06
CA LYS A 51 -5.89 -2.50 -0.67
C LYS A 51 -5.28 -1.30 0.05
N LEU A 52 -4.33 -0.65 -0.59
CA LEU A 52 -3.67 0.55 -0.08
C LEU A 52 -4.04 1.75 -0.95
N LYS A 53 -4.89 2.64 -0.43
CA LYS A 53 -5.15 3.93 -1.04
C LYS A 53 -4.06 4.92 -0.67
N PHE A 54 -3.56 5.64 -1.65
CA PHE A 54 -2.56 6.70 -1.50
C PHE A 54 -3.12 7.99 -2.09
N ILE A 55 -2.99 9.08 -1.34
CA ILE A 55 -3.40 10.41 -1.76
C ILE A 55 -2.23 11.36 -1.49
N ALA A 56 -1.84 12.14 -2.49
CA ALA A 56 -0.96 13.29 -2.32
C ALA A 56 -1.70 14.56 -2.74
N SER A 57 -1.83 15.49 -1.80
CA SER A 57 -2.46 16.80 -2.03
C SER A 57 -1.46 17.93 -1.79
N ARG A 58 -1.71 19.11 -2.36
CA ARG A 58 -0.93 20.31 -2.01
C ARG A 58 -1.12 20.65 -0.52
N ALA A 59 -0.03 21.03 0.16
CA ALA A 59 -0.10 21.44 1.57
C ALA A 59 -0.97 22.70 1.78
N THR A 60 -1.05 23.55 0.76
CA THR A 60 -1.86 24.79 0.75
C THR A 60 -3.36 24.53 0.61
N ASN A 61 -3.75 23.46 -0.10
CA ASN A 61 -5.14 23.07 -0.29
C ASN A 61 -5.28 21.55 -0.40
N LYS A 62 -5.92 20.92 0.59
CA LYS A 62 -6.13 19.46 0.62
C LYS A 62 -7.07 18.96 -0.47
N GLU A 63 -7.94 19.81 -1.01
CA GLU A 63 -8.83 19.47 -2.13
C GLU A 63 -8.08 19.42 -3.47
N ASP A 64 -6.91 20.07 -3.55
CA ASP A 64 -6.02 19.98 -4.71
C ASP A 64 -5.19 18.69 -4.63
N VAL A 65 -5.83 17.61 -5.07
CA VAL A 65 -5.24 16.27 -5.13
C VAL A 65 -4.38 16.13 -6.37
N VAL A 66 -3.07 16.01 -6.15
CA VAL A 66 -2.08 15.84 -7.22
C VAL A 66 -2.00 14.37 -7.64
N ILE A 67 -2.08 13.44 -6.68
CA ILE A 67 -2.10 12.00 -6.95
C ILE A 67 -3.20 11.37 -6.11
N ASP A 68 -4.13 10.65 -6.73
CA ASP A 68 -4.98 9.66 -6.06
C ASP A 68 -4.71 8.31 -6.72
N LEU A 69 -4.29 7.30 -5.97
CA LEU A 69 -4.14 5.97 -6.50
C LEU A 69 -4.54 4.90 -5.51
N THR A 70 -5.00 3.78 -6.05
CA THR A 70 -5.28 2.57 -5.29
C THR A 70 -4.34 1.46 -5.75
N MET A 71 -3.59 0.88 -4.82
CA MET A 71 -2.82 -0.34 -5.06
C MET A 71 -3.52 -1.53 -4.42
N LEU A 72 -3.49 -2.67 -5.11
CA LEU A 72 -3.92 -3.97 -4.62
C LEU A 72 -2.71 -4.90 -4.58
N ALA A 73 -2.40 -5.45 -3.42
CA ALA A 73 -1.33 -6.43 -3.22
C ALA A 73 -1.93 -7.74 -2.72
N LYS A 74 -1.56 -8.85 -3.36
CA LYS A 74 -2.08 -10.18 -3.06
C LYS A 74 -1.06 -10.97 -2.25
N PHE A 75 -1.54 -11.55 -1.17
CA PHE A 75 -0.79 -12.47 -0.33
C PHE A 75 -1.53 -13.79 -0.23
N LYS A 76 -0.77 -14.86 -0.02
CA LYS A 76 -1.31 -16.20 0.20
C LYS A 76 -0.72 -16.79 1.46
N PHE A 77 -1.58 -17.19 2.38
CA PHE A 77 -1.16 -17.96 3.55
C PHE A 77 -0.85 -19.40 3.15
N ARG A 78 0.14 -19.99 3.80
CA ARG A 78 0.54 -21.37 3.53
C ARG A 78 -0.58 -22.37 3.87
N SER A 79 -1.25 -22.12 4.99
CA SER A 79 -2.41 -22.87 5.44
C SER A 79 -3.58 -21.92 5.52
N ILE A 80 -4.77 -22.41 5.17
CA ILE A 80 -6.01 -21.68 5.40
C ILE A 80 -6.19 -21.56 6.92
N ILE A 81 -6.34 -20.32 7.39
CA ILE A 81 -6.50 -19.98 8.80
C ILE A 81 -7.74 -19.11 8.96
N GLU A 82 -8.27 -18.99 10.17
CA GLU A 82 -9.34 -18.03 10.39
C GLU A 82 -8.77 -16.61 10.46
N LEU A 83 -9.58 -15.59 10.18
CA LEU A 83 -9.15 -14.19 10.23
C LEU A 83 -8.55 -13.83 11.60
N LYS A 84 -9.16 -14.34 12.68
CA LYS A 84 -8.70 -14.11 14.07
C LYS A 84 -7.30 -14.67 14.33
N ASP A 85 -6.89 -15.67 13.56
CA ASP A 85 -5.62 -16.36 13.69
C ASP A 85 -4.53 -15.73 12.80
N ILE A 86 -4.88 -14.70 11.99
CA ILE A 86 -3.89 -13.93 11.23
C ILE A 86 -2.94 -13.26 12.24
N PRO A 87 -1.64 -13.57 12.18
CA PRO A 87 -0.69 -12.99 13.13
C PRO A 87 -0.60 -11.48 12.98
N GLU A 88 -0.46 -10.75 14.09
CA GLU A 88 -0.37 -9.29 14.07
C GLU A 88 0.76 -8.78 13.15
N TYR A 89 1.92 -9.42 13.21
CA TYR A 89 3.06 -9.11 12.33
C TYR A 89 2.74 -9.19 10.83
N PHE A 90 1.72 -9.95 10.41
CA PHE A 90 1.32 -10.03 9.01
C PHE A 90 0.91 -8.67 8.48
N TYR A 91 0.09 -7.91 9.21
CA TYR A 91 -0.43 -6.63 8.76
C TYR A 91 0.69 -5.62 8.52
N LYS A 92 1.61 -5.51 9.49
CA LYS A 92 2.82 -4.69 9.37
C LYS A 92 3.70 -5.13 8.19
N ASN A 93 3.95 -6.43 8.07
CA ASN A 93 4.82 -6.96 7.03
C ASN A 93 4.20 -6.86 5.63
N ALA A 94 2.89 -7.06 5.50
CA ALA A 94 2.17 -6.94 4.24
C ALA A 94 2.32 -5.52 3.68
N ILE A 95 2.12 -4.50 4.52
CA ILE A 95 2.33 -3.10 4.15
C ILE A 95 3.80 -2.85 3.79
N ALA A 96 4.74 -3.32 4.61
CA ALA A 96 6.17 -3.14 4.36
C ALA A 96 6.65 -3.80 3.05
N ILE A 97 6.09 -4.95 2.68
CA ILE A 97 6.39 -5.66 1.43
C ILE A 97 5.75 -4.97 0.23
N ALA A 98 4.53 -4.45 0.37
CA ALA A 98 3.80 -3.83 -0.72
C ALA A 98 4.25 -2.39 -1.02
N PHE A 99 4.68 -1.65 0.00
CA PHE A 99 5.05 -0.23 -0.11
C PHE A 99 6.16 0.10 -1.13
N PRO A 100 7.24 -0.70 -1.26
CA PRO A 100 8.26 -0.48 -2.29
C PRO A 100 7.70 -0.43 -3.72
N TYR A 101 6.68 -1.24 -4.02
CA TYR A 101 6.04 -1.26 -5.34
C TYR A 101 5.23 0.02 -5.58
N LEU A 102 4.44 0.46 -4.60
CA LEU A 102 3.73 1.74 -4.63
C LEU A 102 4.70 2.91 -4.85
N ARG A 103 5.77 2.95 -4.06
CA ARG A 103 6.81 3.98 -4.13
C ARG A 103 7.50 4.01 -5.50
N SER A 104 7.83 2.84 -6.04
CA SER A 104 8.45 2.70 -7.35
C SER A 104 7.52 3.21 -8.46
N PHE A 105 6.24 2.87 -8.40
CA PHE A 105 5.24 3.33 -9.36
C PHE A 105 5.12 4.86 -9.36
N ILE A 106 4.97 5.49 -8.21
CA ILE A 106 4.85 6.95 -8.10
C ILE A 106 6.10 7.67 -8.63
N SER A 107 7.29 7.15 -8.29
CA SER A 107 8.55 7.68 -8.80
C SER A 107 8.62 7.57 -10.32
N THR A 108 8.19 6.43 -10.87
CA THR A 108 8.17 6.19 -12.32
C THR A 108 7.15 7.08 -13.01
N LEU A 109 5.94 7.23 -12.45
CA LEU A 109 4.86 8.05 -13.00
C LEU A 109 5.31 9.51 -13.15
N THR A 110 5.84 10.10 -12.09
CA THR A 110 6.31 11.50 -12.12
C THR A 110 7.54 11.68 -13.01
N LEU A 111 8.43 10.68 -13.06
CA LEU A 111 9.55 10.68 -14.01
C LEU A 111 9.05 10.68 -15.47
N GLN A 112 8.12 9.79 -15.81
CA GLN A 112 7.58 9.65 -17.17
C GLN A 112 6.73 10.86 -17.58
N ALA A 113 6.08 11.51 -16.63
CA ALA A 113 5.37 12.78 -16.86
C ALA A 113 6.31 13.98 -17.07
N ASN A 114 7.63 13.79 -16.90
CA ASN A 114 8.64 14.84 -16.96
C ASN A 114 8.33 16.02 -16.02
N THR A 115 7.78 15.71 -14.85
CA THR A 115 7.48 16.66 -13.79
C THR A 115 8.51 16.53 -12.65
N LYS A 116 8.34 17.29 -11.57
CA LYS A 116 9.20 17.15 -10.39
C LYS A 116 9.10 15.73 -9.86
N LEU A 117 10.23 15.00 -9.92
CA LEU A 117 10.32 13.62 -9.47
C LEU A 117 9.91 13.50 -8.01
N LEU A 118 8.80 12.79 -7.77
CA LEU A 118 8.28 12.58 -6.43
C LEU A 118 8.94 11.34 -5.82
N LYS A 119 9.98 11.58 -5.02
CA LYS A 119 10.65 10.54 -4.23
C LYS A 119 10.01 10.46 -2.86
N ILE A 120 9.10 9.51 -2.67
CA ILE A 120 8.58 9.22 -1.33
C ILE A 120 9.78 8.76 -0.47
N GLY A 121 9.96 9.41 0.68
CA GLY A 121 11.04 9.11 1.62
C GLY A 121 10.82 7.79 2.38
N LEU A 122 11.66 7.54 3.37
CA LEU A 122 11.40 6.51 4.37
C LEU A 122 10.22 6.97 5.22
N MET A 123 9.14 6.20 5.21
CA MET A 123 7.92 6.47 5.98
C MET A 123 7.85 5.48 7.13
N ASN A 124 7.47 5.93 8.32
CA ASN A 124 7.07 5.02 9.38
C ASN A 124 5.62 4.57 9.09
N LEU A 125 5.48 3.36 8.57
CA LEU A 125 4.18 2.78 8.22
C LEU A 125 3.57 1.95 9.36
N SER A 126 4.21 1.96 10.54
CA SER A 126 3.75 1.15 11.69
C SER A 126 2.33 1.55 12.12
N ASP A 127 1.97 2.83 11.98
CA ASP A 127 0.65 3.34 12.35
C ASP A 127 -0.47 2.87 11.40
N LEU A 128 -0.12 2.27 10.26
CA LEU A 128 -1.08 1.75 9.28
C LEU A 128 -1.55 0.32 9.58
N GLU A 129 -0.88 -0.38 10.51
CA GLU A 129 -1.22 -1.74 10.92
C GLU A 129 -2.60 -1.82 11.58
N ILE A 130 -2.86 -0.95 12.56
CA ILE A 130 -4.14 -0.93 13.29
C ILE A 130 -5.31 -0.63 12.35
N PRO A 131 -5.25 0.43 11.51
CA PRO A 131 -6.29 0.69 10.50
C PRO A 131 -6.49 -0.47 9.53
N LEU A 132 -5.41 -1.12 9.07
CA LEU A 132 -5.54 -2.25 8.15
C LEU A 132 -6.31 -3.40 8.79
N LYS A 133 -5.95 -3.78 10.02
CA LYS A 133 -6.62 -4.85 10.76
C LYS A 133 -8.09 -4.53 11.00
N GLN A 134 -8.41 -3.30 11.39
CA GLN A 134 -9.79 -2.87 11.62
C GLN A 134 -10.64 -2.82 10.33
N ASN A 135 -10.02 -2.45 9.22
CA ASN A 135 -10.66 -2.36 7.91
C ASN A 135 -10.49 -3.66 7.09
N THR A 136 -10.20 -4.78 7.73
CA THR A 136 -10.13 -6.08 7.08
C THR A 136 -11.48 -6.78 7.19
N VAL A 137 -12.02 -7.22 6.06
CA VAL A 137 -13.28 -7.97 5.99
C VAL A 137 -13.06 -9.38 5.44
N ILE A 138 -13.93 -10.30 5.82
CA ILE A 138 -13.94 -11.68 5.32
C ILE A 138 -14.88 -11.77 4.13
N VAL A 139 -14.46 -12.51 3.11
CA VAL A 139 -15.28 -12.95 1.97
C VAL A 139 -15.28 -14.46 1.82
#